data_AF-A0A520E3N0-F1
#
_entry.id   AF-A0A520E3N0-F1
#
_cell.length_a   1.000
_cell.length_b   1.000
_cell.length_c   1.000
_cell.angle_alpha   90.00
_cell.angle_beta   90.00
_cell.angle_gamma   90.00
#
_symmetry.space_group_name_H-M   'P 1'
#
loop_
_entity.id
_entity.type
_entity.pdbx_description
1 polymer ?
#
loop_
_entity_poly.entity_id
_entity_poly.type
_entity_poly.pdbx_seq_one_letter_code
_entity_poly.pdbx_strand_id
1 'polypeptide(L)'
;MATAQSIDTGEYKLFPSPRNVHRVVFEHQVFLPYPYMLIEMESYYLKGRYSLFAACRMADGKMGQLATFEQADDETKFKSKFVPD
;
A
#
# COMPACT_ATOMS: atom_id res chain seq x y z
N MET A 1 17.44 16.10 2.14
CA MET A 1 16.14 15.42 2.34
C MET A 1 15.80 14.72 1.05
N ALA A 2 15.71 13.39 1.02
CA ALA A 2 15.36 12.67 -0.20
C ALA A 2 13.89 12.98 -0.52
N THR A 3 13.65 13.79 -1.56
CA THR A 3 12.33 14.04 -2.12
C THR A 3 11.80 12.73 -2.66
N ALA A 4 11.02 12.02 -1.84
CA ALA A 4 10.19 10.92 -2.28
C ALA A 4 9.26 11.47 -3.39
N GLN A 5 9.59 11.20 -4.66
CA GLN A 5 8.72 11.53 -5.77
C GLN A 5 7.39 10.80 -5.57
N SER A 6 6.30 11.55 -5.54
CA SER A 6 4.96 10.98 -5.53
C SER A 6 4.71 10.27 -6.85
N ILE A 7 4.21 9.05 -6.79
CA ILE A 7 3.79 8.30 -7.97
C ILE A 7 2.32 8.64 -8.20
N ASP A 8 1.97 9.09 -9.40
CA ASP A 8 0.60 9.37 -9.79
C ASP A 8 0.14 8.27 -10.74
N THR A 9 -0.86 7.49 -10.33
CA THR A 9 -1.45 6.42 -11.16
C THR A 9 -2.73 6.88 -11.85
N GLY A 10 -3.13 8.15 -11.71
CA GLY A 10 -4.42 8.69 -12.16
C GLY A 10 -5.56 8.39 -11.18
N GLU A 11 -5.61 7.18 -10.62
CA GLU A 11 -6.59 6.81 -9.58
C GLU A 11 -6.13 7.21 -8.18
N TYR A 12 -4.84 7.05 -7.91
CA TYR A 12 -4.23 7.32 -6.62
C TYR A 12 -2.98 8.16 -6.76
N LYS A 13 -2.85 9.14 -5.87
CA LYS A 13 -1.59 9.82 -5.63
C LYS A 13 -0.86 9.11 -4.50
N LEU A 14 0.23 8.43 -4.83
CA LEU A 14 0.98 7.57 -3.94
C LEU A 14 2.25 8.25 -3.46
N PHE A 15 2.53 8.11 -2.17
CA PHE A 15 3.72 8.64 -1.53
C PHE A 15 4.52 7.48 -0.96
N PRO A 16 5.73 7.20 -1.49
CA PRO A 16 6.56 6.11 -1.00
C PRO A 16 7.05 6.40 0.42
N SER A 17 6.88 5.42 1.30
CA SER A 17 7.48 5.46 2.62
C SER A 17 8.99 5.22 2.51
N PRO A 18 9.85 5.89 3.31
CA PRO A 18 11.27 5.58 3.39
C PRO A 18 11.54 4.12 3.77
N ARG A 19 10.57 3.45 4.42
CA ARG A 19 10.62 2.04 4.82
C ARG A 19 10.31 1.06 3.69
N ASN A 20 9.82 1.54 2.54
CA ASN A 20 9.53 0.66 1.42
C ASN A 20 10.82 0.14 0.80
N VAL A 21 11.01 -1.17 0.91
CA VAL A 21 12.10 -1.91 0.23
C VAL A 21 11.92 -1.82 -1.29
N HIS A 22 10.67 -1.83 -1.77
CA HIS A 22 10.32 -1.74 -3.17
C HIS A 22 9.50 -0.46 -3.44
N ARG A 23 9.95 0.37 -4.39
CA ARG A 23 9.20 1.55 -4.86
C ARG A 23 8.45 1.22 -6.15
N VAL A 24 7.72 0.11 -6.10
CA VAL A 24 6.98 -0.43 -7.24
C VAL A 24 5.53 -0.63 -6.82
N VAL A 25 4.62 -0.18 -7.67
CA VAL A 25 3.19 -0.45 -7.57
C VAL A 25 2.94 -1.77 -8.28
N PHE A 26 2.55 -2.80 -7.54
CA PHE A 26 2.24 -4.11 -8.11
C PHE A 26 0.80 -4.17 -8.63
N GLU A 27 0.50 -5.24 -9.39
CA GLU A 27 -0.81 -5.47 -10.02
C GLU A 27 -1.94 -5.59 -8.99
N HIS A 28 -1.70 -6.32 -7.89
CA HIS A 28 -2.68 -6.52 -6.85
C HIS A 28 -2.65 -5.37 -5.85
N GLN A 29 -3.72 -4.58 -5.80
CA GLN A 29 -3.78 -3.36 -5.00
C GLN A 29 -4.95 -3.38 -4.03
N VAL A 30 -4.70 -3.03 -2.76
CA VAL A 30 -5.70 -2.97 -1.70
C VAL A 30 -5.66 -1.58 -1.08
N PHE A 31 -6.73 -0.81 -1.32
CA PHE A 31 -6.90 0.50 -0.71
C PHE A 31 -7.45 0.36 0.71
N LEU A 32 -6.77 0.99 1.65
CA LEU A 32 -7.06 0.99 3.06
C LEU A 32 -7.39 2.42 3.48
N PRO A 33 -8.64 2.72 3.88
CA PRO A 33 -9.06 4.08 4.26
C PRO A 33 -8.56 4.49 5.67
N TYR A 34 -7.33 4.11 6.01
CA TYR A 34 -6.73 4.29 7.32
C TYR A 34 -5.35 4.96 7.17
N PRO A 35 -5.31 6.29 7.00
CA PRO A 35 -4.07 7.00 6.64
C PRO A 35 -2.97 6.88 7.70
N TYR A 36 -3.33 6.81 8.98
CA TYR A 36 -2.39 6.80 10.10
C TYR A 36 -2.17 5.42 10.74
N MET A 37 -2.81 4.38 10.21
CA MET A 37 -2.70 3.04 10.79
C MET A 37 -1.32 2.46 10.50
N LEU A 38 -0.69 1.92 11.53
CA LEU A 38 0.62 1.29 11.40
C LEU A 38 0.44 -0.15 10.93
N ILE A 39 0.64 -0.38 9.64
CA ILE A 39 0.55 -1.72 9.04
C ILE A 39 1.95 -2.32 8.96
N GLU A 40 2.18 -3.34 9.78
CA GLU A 40 3.40 -4.12 9.71
C GLU A 40 3.23 -5.25 8.68
N MET A 41 3.65 -4.97 7.45
CA MET A 41 3.51 -5.91 6.33
C MET A 41 4.29 -7.22 6.55
N GLU A 42 5.42 -7.17 7.27
CA GLU A 42 6.24 -8.36 7.59
C GLU A 42 5.49 -9.39 8.43
N SER A 43 4.58 -8.95 9.32
CA SER A 43 3.79 -9.81 10.20
C SER A 43 2.77 -10.68 9.46
N TYR A 44 2.51 -10.41 8.18
CA TYR A 44 1.59 -11.22 7.36
C TYR A 44 2.25 -12.46 6.74
N TYR A 45 3.57 -12.59 6.83
CA TYR A 45 4.36 -13.69 6.23
C TYR A 45 3.98 -13.89 4.75
N LEU A 46 4.02 -12.81 3.97
CA LEU A 46 3.73 -12.80 2.54
C LEU A 46 4.89 -13.46 1.77
N LYS A 47 4.60 -14.15 0.67
CA LYS A 47 5.60 -14.90 -0.10
C LYS A 47 6.28 -14.06 -1.18
N GLY A 48 5.51 -13.20 -1.84
CA GLY A 48 5.94 -12.31 -2.92
C GLY A 48 6.42 -10.96 -2.41
N ARG A 49 6.79 -10.10 -3.36
CA ARG A 49 7.13 -8.71 -3.05
C ARG A 49 5.87 -7.91 -2.78
N TYR A 50 5.99 -6.97 -1.86
CA TYR A 50 4.94 -6.05 -1.49
C TYR A 50 5.50 -4.65 -1.27
N SER A 51 4.63 -3.65 -1.42
CA SER A 51 4.96 -2.26 -1.15
C SER A 51 3.76 -1.59 -0.49
N LEU A 52 4.02 -0.75 0.52
CA LEU A 52 2.98 0.00 1.22
C LEU A 52 3.14 1.50 0.97
N PHE A 53 2.18 2.11 0.30
CA PHE A 53 2.21 3.54 0.00
C PHE A 53 1.18 4.29 0.84
N ALA A 54 1.50 5.51 1.26
CA ALA A 54 0.44 6.43 1.63
C ALA A 54 -0.27 6.86 0.34
N ALA A 55 -1.59 6.81 0.32
CA ALA A 55 -2.38 6.99 -0.89
C ALA A 55 -3.47 8.03 -0.69
N CYS A 56 -3.61 8.93 -1.65
CA CYS A 56 -4.78 9.79 -1.79
C CYS A 56 -5.61 9.28 -2.97
N ARG A 57 -6.85 8.84 -2.71
CA ARG A 57 -7.80 8.46 -3.77
C ARG A 57 -8.26 9.73 -4.47
N MET A 58 -7.94 9.87 -5.75
CA MET A 58 -8.26 11.07 -6.53
C MET A 58 -9.77 11.22 -6.78
N ALA A 59 -10.50 10.10 -6.83
CA ALA A 59 -11.96 10.12 -7.04
C ALA A 59 -12.74 10.87 -5.95
N ASP A 60 -12.29 10.83 -4.69
CA ASP A 60 -13.03 11.43 -3.56
C ASP A 60 -12.15 12.23 -2.60
N GLY A 61 -10.87 12.40 -2.92
CA GLY A 61 -9.87 13.03 -2.04
C GLY A 61 -9.63 12.27 -0.73
N LYS A 62 -10.04 11.00 -0.63
CA LYS A 62 -9.87 10.21 0.60
C LYS A 62 -8.40 9.81 0.78
N MET A 63 -7.85 10.21 1.92
CA MET A 63 -6.53 9.80 2.36
C MET A 63 -6.59 8.41 2.98
N GLY A 64 -5.62 7.58 2.65
CA GLY A 64 -5.50 6.22 3.12
C GLY A 64 -4.10 5.68 2.84
N GLN A 65 -4.02 4.36 2.77
CA GLN A 65 -2.82 3.64 2.39
C GLN A 65 -3.17 2.67 1.26
N LEU A 66 -2.24 2.46 0.34
CA LEU A 66 -2.38 1.49 -0.73
C LEU A 66 -1.33 0.39 -0.50
N ALA A 67 -1.81 -0.77 -0.11
CA ALA A 67 -1.00 -1.97 -0.03
C ALA A 67 -0.99 -2.63 -1.40
N THR A 68 0.20 -2.90 -1.94
CA THR A 68 0.35 -3.52 -3.26
C THR A 68 1.16 -4.80 -3.15
N PHE A 69 0.74 -5.84 -3.88
CA PHE A 69 1.28 -7.20 -3.80
C PHE A 69 1.59 -7.74 -5.19
N GLU A 70 2.68 -8.46 -5.32
CA GLU A 70 3.04 -9.16 -6.56
C GLU A 70 2.15 -10.38 -6.83
N GLN A 71 1.64 -11.02 -5.78
CA GLN A 71 0.86 -12.26 -5.89
C GLN A 71 -0.59 -12.07 -5.41
N ALA A 72 -1.54 -12.63 -6.14
CA ALA A 72 -2.96 -12.66 -5.77
C ALA A 72 -3.22 -13.39 -4.43
N ASP A 73 -2.43 -14.43 -4.15
CA ASP A 73 -2.52 -15.19 -2.90
C ASP A 73 -2.16 -14.33 -1.68
N ASP A 74 -1.14 -13.48 -1.82
CA ASP A 74 -0.72 -12.55 -0.78
C ASP A 74 -1.76 -11.45 -0.56
N GLU A 75 -2.36 -10.94 -1.64
CA GLU A 75 -3.50 -10.00 -1.56
C GLU A 75 -4.66 -10.61 -0.78
N THR A 76 -5.04 -11.86 -1.11
CA THR A 76 -6.15 -12.58 -0.48
C THR A 76 -5.85 -12.85 1.00
N LYS A 77 -4.63 -13.26 1.31
CA LYS A 77 -4.17 -13.49 2.68
C LYS A 77 -4.15 -12.20 3.48
N PHE A 78 -3.68 -11.11 2.90
CA PHE A 78 -3.71 -9.79 3.53
C PHE A 78 -5.14 -9.37 3.83
N LYS A 79 -6.05 -9.38 2.84
CA LYS A 79 -7.47 -9.05 3.05
C LYS A 79 -8.14 -9.90 4.14
N SER A 80 -7.80 -11.18 4.21
CA SER A 80 -8.38 -12.10 5.21
C SER A 80 -7.85 -11.88 6.62
N LYS A 81 -6.58 -11.47 6.76
CA LYS A 81 -5.93 -11.22 8.05
C LYS A 81 -6.03 -9.77 8.51
N PHE A 82 -6.26 -8.86 7.58
CA PHE A 82 -6.33 -7.44 7.85
C PHE A 82 -7.58 -7.15 8.67
N VAL A 83 -7.38 -6.87 9.95
CA VAL A 83 -8.43 -6.43 10.86
C VAL A 83 -8.08 -5.00 11.28
N PRO A 84 -8.90 -4.00 10.90
CA PRO A 84 -8.74 -2.66 11.44
C PRO A 84 -9.15 -2.67 12.92
N ASP A 85 -8.25 -2.22 13.78
CA ASP A 85 -8.46 -2.04 15.23
C ASP A 85 -9.17 -0.70 15.51
#